data_AF-A0A850BPI0-F1
#
_entry.id   AF-A0A850BPI0-F1
#
_cell.length_a   1.000
_cell.length_b   1.000
_cell.length_c   1.000
_cell.angle_alpha   90.00
_cell.angle_beta   90.00
_cell.angle_gamma   90.00
#
_symmetry.space_group_name_H-M   'P 1'
#
loop_
_entity.id
_entity.type
_entity.pdbx_description
1 polymer ?
#
loop_
_entity_poly.entity_id
_entity_poly.type
_entity_poly.pdbx_seq_one_letter_code
_entity_poly.pdbx_strand_id
1 'polypeptide(L)'
;MGTVRSITTRGIAAFLLCAAMVACGGPLRYAPHGTAKAPEADAEIVADVNEDSGFTRINLKVEHLAPPGRILAGGTTYVVWARQSDGAPWQRIGALAYDEEKRRGDLMEASVPLIAFALIVSAEKSSGPPEPSEDVVVAQEVNK
;
A
#
# COMPACT_ATOMS: atom_id res chain seq x y z
N MET A 1 -74.54 28.14 10.51
CA MET A 1 -74.74 27.02 11.46
C MET A 1 -74.94 25.75 10.63
N GLY A 2 -74.05 24.75 10.77
CA GLY A 2 -74.08 23.46 10.05
C GLY A 2 -73.53 23.52 8.61
N THR A 3 -72.72 22.60 8.09
CA THR A 3 -72.26 21.30 8.59
C THR A 3 -70.97 20.91 7.87
N VAL A 4 -70.06 20.31 8.64
CA VAL A 4 -68.78 19.70 8.25
C VAL A 4 -68.97 18.59 7.21
N ARG A 5 -68.08 18.52 6.21
CA ARG A 5 -67.68 17.24 5.60
C ARG A 5 -66.16 17.22 5.42
N SER A 6 -65.51 16.49 6.31
CA SER A 6 -64.11 16.09 6.28
C SER A 6 -63.93 14.91 5.33
N ILE A 7 -62.96 15.00 4.41
CA ILE A 7 -62.33 13.84 3.76
C ILE A 7 -60.82 14.09 3.72
N THR A 8 -60.13 13.39 4.62
CA THR A 8 -58.70 13.07 4.66
C THR A 8 -58.15 12.61 3.31
N THR A 9 -56.94 13.04 2.92
CA THR A 9 -55.93 12.17 2.27
C THR A 9 -54.54 12.79 2.40
N ARG A 10 -53.58 11.93 2.77
CA ARG A 10 -52.15 12.18 3.05
C ARG A 10 -51.36 12.51 1.78
N GLY A 11 -50.27 13.26 1.90
CA GLY A 11 -49.29 13.43 0.81
C GLY A 11 -48.01 14.11 1.25
N ILE A 12 -47.20 13.43 2.07
CA ILE A 12 -45.78 13.78 2.26
C ILE A 12 -45.05 13.29 1.01
N ALA A 13 -44.51 14.17 0.19
CA ALA A 13 -43.61 13.82 -0.91
C ALA A 13 -42.21 14.31 -0.58
N ALA A 14 -41.41 13.40 -0.02
CA ALA A 14 -39.98 13.54 0.22
C ALA A 14 -39.23 13.51 -1.13
N PHE A 15 -38.48 14.57 -1.45
CA PHE A 15 -37.52 14.54 -2.55
C PHE A 15 -36.22 13.93 -2.02
N LEU A 16 -36.10 12.62 -2.22
CA LEU A 16 -34.97 11.78 -1.82
C LEU A 16 -33.71 12.13 -2.63
N LEU A 17 -32.67 12.37 -1.85
CA LEU A 17 -31.26 12.56 -2.19
C LEU A 17 -30.70 11.31 -2.90
N CYS A 18 -30.28 11.42 -4.16
CA CYS A 18 -29.48 10.38 -4.83
C CYS A 18 -28.07 10.90 -5.11
N ALA A 19 -27.20 10.81 -4.11
CA ALA A 19 -25.75 10.86 -4.31
C ALA A 19 -25.28 9.43 -4.62
N ALA A 20 -25.19 9.07 -5.90
CA ALA A 20 -24.59 7.81 -6.31
C ALA A 20 -23.06 7.95 -6.28
N MET A 21 -22.41 7.51 -5.19
CA MET A 21 -20.96 7.29 -5.19
C MET A 21 -20.68 5.97 -5.89
N VAL A 22 -20.25 6.03 -7.15
CA VAL A 22 -19.57 4.90 -7.81
C VAL A 22 -18.10 4.97 -7.43
N ALA A 23 -17.73 4.26 -6.37
CA ALA A 23 -16.33 4.05 -5.99
C ALA A 23 -16.05 2.54 -5.94
N CYS A 24 -16.02 1.89 -7.10
CA CYS A 24 -15.55 0.51 -7.21
C CYS A 24 -14.56 0.40 -8.37
N GLY A 25 -13.29 0.10 -8.06
CA GLY A 25 -12.34 -0.41 -9.07
C GLY A 25 -11.04 0.37 -9.26
N GLY A 26 -10.64 1.26 -8.35
CA GLY A 26 -9.31 1.88 -8.41
C GLY A 26 -8.22 0.99 -7.79
N PRO A 27 -6.94 1.27 -8.07
CA PRO A 27 -5.83 0.59 -7.40
C PRO A 27 -5.89 0.85 -5.89
N LEU A 28 -5.43 -0.12 -5.12
CA LEU A 28 -5.28 0.01 -3.68
C LEU A 28 -4.16 1.00 -3.38
N ARG A 29 -4.36 1.85 -2.37
CA ARG A 29 -3.41 2.88 -1.97
C ARG A 29 -3.12 2.75 -0.49
N TYR A 30 -1.85 2.66 -0.15
CA TYR A 30 -1.38 2.60 1.22
C TYR A 30 -0.36 3.70 1.46
N ALA A 31 -0.38 4.24 2.68
CA ALA A 31 0.59 5.23 3.13
C ALA A 31 1.16 4.83 4.50
N PRO A 32 1.86 3.68 4.62
CA PRO A 32 2.39 3.25 5.91
C PRO A 32 3.55 4.16 6.31
N HIS A 33 3.58 4.51 7.59
CA HIS A 33 4.76 5.11 8.21
C HIS A 33 5.86 4.07 8.37
N GLY A 34 7.09 4.55 8.45
CA GLY A 34 8.26 3.73 8.70
C GLY A 34 8.20 3.01 10.04
N THR A 35 8.92 1.90 10.13
CA THR A 35 9.04 1.12 11.36
C THR A 35 9.91 1.84 12.40
N ALA A 36 10.08 1.24 13.58
CA ALA A 36 11.02 1.72 14.59
C ALA A 36 12.49 1.84 14.09
N LYS A 37 12.86 1.14 13.02
CA LYS A 37 14.20 1.25 12.41
C LYS A 37 14.36 2.52 11.58
N ALA A 38 13.28 3.04 11.00
CA ALA A 38 13.27 4.24 10.18
C ALA A 38 12.00 5.07 10.44
N PRO A 39 11.83 5.62 11.65
CA PRO A 39 10.58 6.27 12.06
C PRO A 39 10.23 7.53 11.26
N GLU A 40 11.24 8.13 10.62
CA GLU A 40 11.06 9.31 9.76
C GLU A 40 10.62 8.95 8.35
N ALA A 41 10.68 7.67 7.95
CA ALA A 41 10.33 7.26 6.58
C ALA A 41 8.81 7.28 6.37
N ASP A 42 8.38 7.75 5.21
CA ASP A 42 6.97 7.73 4.81
C ASP A 42 6.87 7.05 3.45
N ALA A 43 6.07 5.98 3.36
CA ALA A 43 5.87 5.27 2.10
C ALA A 43 4.55 5.63 1.43
N GLU A 44 4.53 5.65 0.11
CA GLU A 44 3.33 5.62 -0.73
C GLU A 44 3.39 4.34 -1.57
N ILE A 45 2.37 3.48 -1.43
CA ILE A 45 2.24 2.25 -2.20
C ILE A 45 0.95 2.32 -3.01
N VAL A 46 1.08 2.15 -4.32
CA VAL A 46 -0.05 1.94 -5.23
C VAL A 46 0.03 0.50 -5.75
N ALA A 47 -1.00 -0.28 -5.45
CA ALA A 47 -1.13 -1.67 -5.84
C ALA A 47 -2.31 -1.83 -6.81
N ASP A 48 -1.99 -2.06 -8.07
CA ASP A 48 -2.94 -2.35 -9.13
C ASP A 48 -3.08 -3.88 -9.24
N VAL A 49 -4.09 -4.41 -8.54
CA VAL A 49 -4.35 -5.85 -8.43
C VAL A 49 -5.18 -6.31 -9.63
N ASN A 50 -4.63 -7.25 -10.40
CA ASN A 50 -5.32 -7.89 -11.50
C ASN A 50 -5.71 -9.32 -11.11
N GLU A 51 -6.94 -9.49 -10.63
CA GLU A 51 -7.48 -10.78 -10.17
C GLU A 51 -7.51 -11.84 -11.29
N ASP A 52 -7.74 -11.44 -12.55
CA ASP A 52 -7.81 -12.36 -13.69
C ASP A 52 -6.47 -13.01 -14.01
N SER A 53 -5.38 -12.25 -13.91
CA SER A 53 -4.01 -12.72 -14.17
C SER A 53 -3.31 -13.28 -12.93
N GLY A 54 -3.78 -12.92 -11.73
CA GLY A 54 -3.12 -13.27 -10.47
C GLY A 54 -1.89 -12.44 -10.13
N PHE A 55 -1.67 -11.30 -10.81
CA PHE A 55 -0.54 -10.40 -10.56
C PHE A 55 -0.99 -9.08 -9.94
N THR A 56 -0.10 -8.48 -9.16
CA THR A 56 -0.22 -7.10 -8.69
C THR A 56 0.93 -6.27 -9.24
N ARG A 57 0.61 -5.15 -9.88
CA ARG A 57 1.61 -4.13 -10.23
C ARG A 57 1.79 -3.18 -9.06
N ILE A 58 3.03 -2.97 -8.63
CA ILE A 58 3.41 -2.12 -7.51
C ILE A 58 4.18 -0.90 -8.00
N ASN A 59 3.72 0.26 -7.55
CA ASN A 59 4.49 1.50 -7.51
C ASN A 59 4.70 1.87 -6.04
N LEU A 60 5.95 1.84 -5.59
CA LEU A 60 6.36 2.16 -4.23
C LEU A 60 7.31 3.35 -4.23
N LYS A 61 7.01 4.35 -3.41
CA LYS A 61 7.89 5.47 -3.11
C LYS A 61 8.09 5.52 -1.60
N VAL A 62 9.30 5.80 -1.17
CA VAL A 62 9.63 6.02 0.24
C VAL A 62 10.38 7.32 0.35
N GLU A 63 9.79 8.30 1.04
CA GLU A 63 10.39 9.60 1.34
C GLU A 63 11.05 9.59 2.71
N HIS A 64 11.93 10.57 2.94
CA HIS A 64 12.67 10.77 4.20
C HIS A 64 13.51 9.55 4.65
N LEU A 65 13.76 8.60 3.77
CA LEU A 65 14.44 7.36 4.03
C LEU A 65 15.93 7.62 4.29
N ALA A 66 16.43 7.22 5.46
CA ALA A 66 17.85 7.36 5.76
C ALA A 66 18.71 6.51 4.77
N PRO A 67 20.00 6.81 4.60
CA PRO A 67 20.93 5.93 3.90
C PRO A 67 20.94 4.51 4.51
N PRO A 68 21.03 3.44 3.69
CA PRO A 68 21.02 2.05 4.18
C PRO A 68 22.05 1.78 5.28
N GLY A 69 23.25 2.36 5.16
CA GLY A 69 24.34 2.23 6.12
C GLY A 69 24.05 2.81 7.51
N ARG A 70 23.04 3.67 7.65
CA ARG A 70 22.56 4.17 8.95
C ARG A 70 21.54 3.23 9.61
N ILE A 71 20.85 2.41 8.82
CA ILE A 71 19.88 1.44 9.31
C ILE A 71 20.59 0.14 9.69
N LEU A 72 21.43 -0.37 8.78
CA LEU A 72 22.20 -1.59 8.92
C LEU A 72 23.68 -1.26 8.74
N ALA A 73 24.53 -1.65 9.70
CA ALA A 73 25.97 -1.49 9.58
C ALA A 73 26.50 -2.23 8.32
N GLY A 74 27.11 -1.48 7.41
CA GLY A 74 27.56 -1.98 6.10
C GLY A 74 26.44 -2.18 5.08
N GLY A 75 25.22 -1.70 5.34
CA GLY A 75 24.11 -1.68 4.40
C GLY A 75 24.42 -0.78 3.21
N THR A 76 24.07 -1.25 2.01
CA THR A 76 24.36 -0.59 0.73
C THR A 76 23.12 -0.31 -0.09
N THR A 77 21.99 -0.95 0.21
CA THR A 77 20.77 -0.82 -0.59
C THR A 77 19.52 -1.12 0.23
N TYR A 78 18.35 -0.82 -0.35
CA TYR A 78 17.05 -1.24 0.16
C TYR A 78 16.42 -2.23 -0.80
N VAL A 79 15.91 -3.34 -0.28
CA VAL A 79 15.29 -4.40 -1.08
C VAL A 79 13.83 -4.53 -0.69
N VAL A 80 12.97 -4.66 -1.69
CA VAL A 80 11.53 -4.88 -1.56
C VAL A 80 11.24 -6.36 -1.69
N TRP A 81 10.42 -6.86 -0.79
CA TRP A 81 10.07 -8.27 -0.69
C TRP A 81 8.56 -8.44 -0.61
N ALA A 82 8.09 -9.59 -1.10
CA ALA A 82 6.71 -10.01 -0.93
C ALA A 82 6.65 -11.43 -0.35
N ARG A 83 5.61 -11.72 0.43
CA ARG A 83 5.34 -13.06 0.96
C ARG A 83 3.85 -13.30 1.01
N GLN A 84 3.39 -14.43 0.49
CA GLN A 84 1.96 -14.75 0.41
C GLN A 84 1.29 -14.86 1.78
N SER A 85 1.94 -15.52 2.74
CA SER A 85 1.41 -15.75 4.07
C SER A 85 2.54 -16.02 5.07
N ASP A 86 2.24 -16.02 6.36
CA ASP A 86 3.23 -16.44 7.33
C ASP A 86 3.72 -17.89 7.09
N GLY A 87 5.01 -18.12 7.30
CA GLY A 87 5.69 -19.37 6.96
C GLY A 87 6.02 -19.59 5.47
N ALA A 88 5.50 -18.79 4.54
CA ALA A 88 5.92 -18.85 3.12
C ALA A 88 7.32 -18.20 2.95
N PRO A 89 8.12 -18.62 1.95
CA PRO A 89 9.39 -17.96 1.66
C PRO A 89 9.18 -16.53 1.16
N TRP A 90 10.08 -15.62 1.54
CA TRP A 90 10.12 -14.28 0.97
C TRP A 90 10.56 -14.32 -0.49
N GLN A 91 9.89 -13.54 -1.33
CA GLN A 91 10.23 -13.32 -2.73
C GLN A 91 10.82 -11.92 -2.88
N ARG A 92 12.02 -11.83 -3.46
CA ARG A 92 12.62 -10.55 -3.81
C ARG A 92 11.90 -9.95 -5.02
N ILE A 93 11.39 -8.74 -4.88
CA ILE A 93 10.70 -8.01 -5.95
C ILE A 93 11.69 -7.11 -6.70
N GLY A 94 12.56 -6.42 -5.97
CA GLY A 94 13.56 -5.53 -6.56
C GLY A 94 14.25 -4.68 -5.50
N ALA A 95 15.31 -3.98 -5.90
CA ALA A 95 15.92 -2.96 -5.05
C ALA A 95 15.28 -1.60 -5.32
N LEU A 96 15.17 -0.75 -4.30
CA LEU A 96 14.78 0.64 -4.49
C LEU A 96 15.88 1.37 -5.27
N ALA A 97 15.48 2.19 -6.24
CA ALA A 97 16.34 3.24 -6.77
C ALA A 97 16.45 4.34 -5.70
N TYR A 98 17.49 4.24 -4.86
CA TYR A 98 17.72 5.16 -3.76
C TYR A 98 18.53 6.39 -4.20
N ASP A 99 18.03 7.57 -3.87
CA ASP A 99 18.66 8.87 -4.03
C ASP A 99 19.05 9.39 -2.64
N GLU A 100 20.35 9.44 -2.36
CA GLU A 100 20.87 9.84 -1.04
C GLU A 100 20.68 11.33 -0.75
N GLU A 101 20.77 12.19 -1.77
CA GLU A 101 20.61 13.63 -1.62
C GLU A 101 19.16 13.97 -1.24
N LYS A 102 18.21 13.29 -1.89
CA LYS A 102 16.77 13.46 -1.63
C LYS A 102 16.25 12.61 -0.47
N ARG A 103 17.02 11.61 -0.02
CA ARG A 103 16.56 10.59 0.94
C ARG A 103 15.28 9.91 0.45
N ARG A 104 15.27 9.50 -0.80
CA ARG A 104 14.11 8.89 -1.45
C ARG A 104 14.46 7.55 -2.09
N GLY A 105 13.58 6.57 -1.96
CA GLY A 105 13.68 5.30 -2.67
C GLY A 105 12.44 5.05 -3.53
N ASP A 106 12.66 4.70 -4.80
CA ASP A 106 11.57 4.44 -5.77
C ASP A 106 11.65 3.00 -6.32
N LEU A 107 10.53 2.29 -6.40
CA LEU A 107 10.37 1.06 -7.19
C LEU A 107 9.08 1.15 -8.01
N MET A 108 9.23 1.30 -9.32
CA MET A 108 8.12 1.55 -10.24
C MET A 108 7.83 0.33 -11.11
N GLU A 109 6.55 0.10 -11.39
CA GLU A 109 6.03 -0.90 -12.33
C GLU A 109 6.51 -2.33 -12.00
N ALA A 110 6.75 -2.62 -10.73
CA ALA A 110 7.18 -3.94 -10.30
C ALA A 110 6.01 -4.93 -10.34
N SER A 111 6.23 -6.09 -10.94
CA SER A 111 5.23 -7.15 -11.03
C SER A 111 5.41 -8.17 -9.90
N VAL A 112 4.36 -8.37 -9.10
CA VAL A 112 4.31 -9.36 -8.02
C VAL A 112 3.32 -10.46 -8.42
N PRO A 113 3.72 -11.75 -8.43
CA PRO A 113 2.84 -12.86 -8.81
C PRO A 113 1.87 -13.27 -7.68
N LEU A 114 1.28 -12.29 -7.00
CA LEU A 114 0.38 -12.46 -5.86
C LEU A 114 -0.67 -11.35 -5.90
N ILE A 115 -1.89 -11.65 -5.43
CA ILE A 115 -3.00 -10.68 -5.30
C ILE A 115 -3.31 -10.31 -3.85
N ALA A 116 -2.76 -11.07 -2.89
CA ALA A 116 -2.77 -10.78 -1.47
C ALA A 116 -1.43 -11.25 -0.86
N PHE A 117 -0.74 -10.36 -0.16
CA PHE A 117 0.62 -10.62 0.35
C PHE A 117 1.09 -9.56 1.35
N ALA A 118 2.03 -9.95 2.20
CA ALA A 118 2.84 -9.02 2.97
C ALA A 118 3.93 -8.43 2.06
N LEU A 119 4.08 -7.10 2.06
CA LEU A 119 5.17 -6.37 1.44
C LEU A 119 6.05 -5.76 2.53
N ILE A 120 7.36 -5.93 2.41
CA ILE A 120 8.32 -5.24 3.28
C ILE A 120 9.45 -4.61 2.46
N VAL A 121 10.07 -3.61 3.06
CA VAL A 121 11.34 -3.03 2.59
C VAL A 121 12.35 -3.20 3.71
N SER A 122 13.52 -3.77 3.41
CA SER A 122 14.62 -3.95 4.37
C SER A 122 15.91 -3.31 3.87
N ALA A 123 16.74 -2.84 4.79
CA ALA A 123 18.12 -2.46 4.49
C ALA A 123 18.97 -3.71 4.29
N GLU A 124 19.79 -3.74 3.25
CA GLU A 124 20.58 -4.92 2.87
C GLU A 124 22.03 -4.57 2.55
N LYS A 125 22.92 -5.54 2.75
CA LYS A 125 24.35 -5.43 2.40
C LYS A 125 24.62 -5.65 0.90
N SER A 126 23.66 -6.23 0.17
CA SER A 126 23.71 -6.44 -1.27
C SER A 126 22.31 -6.38 -1.86
N SER A 127 22.18 -6.25 -3.18
CA SER A 127 20.88 -6.19 -3.87
C SER A 127 20.23 -7.56 -4.13
N GLY A 128 20.94 -8.66 -3.88
CA GLY A 128 20.46 -10.02 -4.15
C GLY A 128 20.61 -11.02 -3.00
N PRO A 129 20.38 -10.66 -1.72
CA PRO A 129 20.40 -11.64 -0.65
C PRO A 129 19.27 -12.67 -0.86
N PRO A 130 19.40 -13.88 -0.26
CA PRO A 130 18.40 -14.93 -0.37
C PRO A 130 17.13 -14.67 0.46
N GLU A 131 17.23 -13.85 1.50
CA GLU A 131 16.16 -13.52 2.44
C GLU A 131 16.31 -12.06 2.94
N PRO A 132 15.24 -11.42 3.42
CA PRO A 132 15.32 -10.10 4.02
C PRO A 132 16.08 -10.15 5.35
N SER A 133 16.83 -9.09 5.63
CA SER A 133 17.35 -8.82 6.96
C SER A 133 16.23 -8.45 7.94
N GLU A 134 16.55 -8.45 9.23
CA GLU A 134 15.65 -7.96 10.28
C GLU A 134 15.51 -6.42 10.30
N ASP A 135 16.30 -5.71 9.49
CA ASP A 135 16.34 -4.26 9.41
C ASP A 135 15.25 -3.71 8.46
N VAL A 136 14.01 -4.10 8.76
CA VAL A 136 12.80 -3.70 8.03
C VAL A 136 12.48 -2.24 8.31
N VAL A 137 12.30 -1.44 7.27
CA VAL A 137 12.00 0.01 7.34
C VAL A 137 10.56 0.35 6.96
N VAL A 138 9.90 -0.49 6.16
CA VAL A 138 8.48 -0.36 5.78
C VAL A 138 7.85 -1.75 5.77
N ALA A 139 6.62 -1.86 6.24
CA ALA A 139 5.82 -3.07 6.17
C ALA A 139 4.36 -2.74 5.83
N GLN A 140 3.73 -3.54 4.96
CA GLN A 140 2.34 -3.37 4.56
C GLN A 140 1.72 -4.71 4.17
N GLU A 141 0.52 -4.98 4.65
CA GLU A 141 -0.31 -6.06 4.11
C GLU A 141 -1.08 -5.52 2.90
N VAL A 142 -0.87 -6.13 1.73
CA VAL A 142 -1.59 -5.81 0.50
C VAL A 142 -2.73 -6.80 0.37
N ASN A 143 -3.96 -6.32 0.53
CA ASN A 143 -5.19 -7.08 0.34
C ASN A 143 -6.32 -6.16 -0.08
N LYS A 144 -7.29 -6.69 -0.82
CA LYS A 144 -8.49 -5.95 -1.26
C LYS A 144 -9.63 -6.11 -0.28
#